data_AF-A0A2Z6S924-F1
#
_entry.id   AF-A0A2Z6S924-F1
#
_cell.length_a   1.000
_cell.length_b   1.000
_cell.length_c   1.000
_cell.angle_alpha   90.00
_cell.angle_beta   90.00
_cell.angle_gamma   90.00
#
_symmetry.space_group_name_H-M   'P 1'
#
loop_
_entity.id
_entity.type
_entity.pdbx_description
1 polymer ?
#
loop_
_entity_poly.entity_id
_entity_poly.type
_entity_poly.pdbx_seq_one_letter_code
_entity_poly.pdbx_strand_id
1 'polypeptide(L)'
;MHVSRQCRIGQWIKAQDRDFLEAIENRYISLSPAKSAPGITFLYPKENTFRKEIIEKAYSANNAEEAIHLIKSLIIPDFVGSPADFLTKDVGNKLGIKLPIKDAGDDKVIFENGMEIIPAKNFSPIPPHDGSLAVWIITKGRPALEGEVYKFPQYLIPTKQLYGDSSNKSAWNDLNYNGNHNDMDNFLNYFKKIPGMTSISATDPNFSLNKIQPKIFQDIEVLKTQIQVIRQELLDETDLADLPKRVKSYYLDLANTNKLMGFGPIYPDSTNQALSGLKKLWQDEFRYVMYHALQGMRQDKQPNEDFADIIQCLRDLWTGNNYESEIILTNEKYQNLTIQPRQDLMSLKMFIQSSNFLYIPFPPNDKKGGSQTSQDDMIDHNLGALKTFQASHESPSQEETLSKECVNEIQQYITKNKTLPPGILSLFFVNKLCRSHFEPR
;
A
#
# COMPACT_ATOMS: atom_id res chain seq x y z
N MET A 1 15.48 26.73 26.66
CA MET A 1 15.02 25.42 27.18
C MET A 1 16.04 24.38 26.77
N HIS A 2 16.59 23.60 27.71
CA HIS A 2 17.46 22.48 27.35
C HIS A 2 16.63 21.39 26.68
N VAL A 3 16.98 21.03 25.44
CA VAL A 3 16.41 19.87 24.73
C VAL A 3 17.03 18.62 25.35
N SER A 4 16.32 17.99 26.29
CA SER A 4 16.70 16.66 26.77
C SER A 4 16.33 15.64 25.69
N ARG A 5 17.31 14.90 25.17
CA ARG A 5 17.02 13.77 24.29
C ARG A 5 16.32 12.66 25.09
N GLN A 6 15.24 12.10 24.58
CA GLN A 6 14.41 11.12 25.28
C GLN A 6 14.31 9.83 24.46
N CYS A 7 14.40 8.67 25.09
CA CYS A 7 14.29 7.39 24.37
C CYS A 7 12.83 7.00 24.11
N ARG A 8 11.87 7.51 24.91
CA ARG A 8 10.46 7.06 24.90
C ARG A 8 9.49 8.21 25.21
N ILE A 9 8.29 8.15 24.63
CA ILE A 9 7.20 9.11 24.90
C ILE A 9 6.85 9.13 26.39
N GLY A 10 6.77 7.97 27.05
CA GLY A 10 6.47 7.88 28.49
C GLY A 10 7.47 8.65 29.37
N GLN A 11 8.78 8.60 29.06
CA GLN A 11 9.78 9.36 29.81
C GLN A 11 9.60 10.87 29.66
N TRP A 12 9.24 11.32 28.45
CA TRP A 12 8.92 12.72 28.21
C TRP A 12 7.67 13.14 28.98
N ILE A 13 6.59 12.35 28.95
CA ILE A 13 5.36 12.64 29.73
C ILE A 13 5.68 12.68 31.22
N LYS A 14 6.50 11.76 31.75
CA LYS A 14 6.91 11.74 33.17
C LYS A 14 7.52 13.06 33.62
N ALA A 15 8.29 13.72 32.74
CA ALA A 15 8.90 15.01 33.01
C ALA A 15 7.90 16.18 32.96
N GLN A 16 6.78 16.03 32.24
CA GLN A 16 5.72 17.05 32.17
C GLN A 16 4.65 16.86 33.25
N ASP A 17 4.19 15.63 33.46
CA ASP A 17 3.04 15.27 34.28
C ASP A 17 3.12 13.78 34.68
N ARG A 18 3.63 13.51 35.89
CA ARG A 18 3.87 12.14 36.38
C ARG A 18 2.57 11.39 36.64
N ASP A 19 1.58 12.05 37.21
CA ASP A 19 0.30 11.43 37.59
C ASP A 19 -0.50 11.05 36.32
N PHE A 20 -0.40 11.88 35.28
CA PHE A 20 -0.98 11.55 33.97
C PHE A 20 -0.33 10.34 33.32
N LEU A 21 1.01 10.21 33.39
CA LEU A 21 1.67 8.99 32.92
C LEU A 21 1.22 7.76 33.70
N GLU A 22 1.14 7.86 35.02
CA GLU A 22 0.73 6.76 35.89
C GLU A 22 -0.69 6.29 35.56
N ALA A 23 -1.61 7.23 35.30
CA ALA A 23 -2.96 6.93 34.83
C ALA A 23 -2.98 6.18 33.49
N ILE A 24 -2.06 6.49 32.57
CA ILE A 24 -1.93 5.78 31.27
C ILE A 24 -1.38 4.37 31.48
N GLU A 25 -0.30 4.23 32.25
CA GLU A 25 0.39 2.95 32.47
C GLU A 25 -0.47 1.95 33.24
N ASN A 26 -1.23 2.41 34.25
CA ASN A 26 -2.16 1.58 35.01
C ASN A 26 -3.31 1.01 34.17
N ARG A 27 -3.54 1.55 32.97
CA ARG A 27 -4.54 1.06 32.01
C ARG A 27 -3.95 0.19 30.91
N TYR A 28 -2.69 -0.23 31.05
CA TYR A 28 -1.98 -1.13 30.14
C TYR A 28 -1.94 -0.64 28.68
N ILE A 29 -2.03 0.68 28.47
CA ILE A 29 -1.95 1.27 27.14
C ILE A 29 -0.48 1.54 26.80
N SER A 30 0.06 0.75 25.88
CA SER A 30 1.43 0.97 25.39
C SER A 30 1.53 2.26 24.58
N LEU A 31 2.45 3.14 25.01
CA LEU A 31 2.96 4.31 24.27
C LEU A 31 4.24 3.97 23.47
N SER A 32 4.46 2.69 23.19
CA SER A 32 5.51 2.22 22.29
C SER A 32 4.88 1.74 20.98
N PRO A 33 5.57 1.93 19.84
CA PRO A 33 5.08 1.44 18.56
C PRO A 33 4.91 -0.09 18.63
N ALA A 34 3.84 -0.60 18.03
CA ALA A 34 3.65 -2.03 17.92
C ALA A 34 4.72 -2.62 16.99
N LYS A 35 4.98 -3.93 17.11
CA LYS A 35 6.04 -4.65 16.35
C LYS A 35 5.86 -4.65 14.82
N SER A 36 4.80 -4.05 14.29
CA SER A 36 4.49 -3.92 12.87
C SER A 36 3.88 -2.56 12.54
N ALA A 37 3.93 -1.61 13.48
CA ALA A 37 3.44 -0.25 13.24
C ALA A 37 4.58 0.60 12.67
N PRO A 38 4.29 1.51 11.72
CA PRO A 38 5.28 2.45 11.19
C PRO A 38 5.81 3.43 12.25
N GLY A 39 5.05 3.65 13.33
CA GLY A 39 5.49 4.44 14.47
C GLY A 39 4.34 4.68 15.45
N ILE A 40 4.53 5.66 16.32
CA ILE A 40 3.49 6.17 17.20
C ILE A 40 3.67 7.68 17.40
N THR A 41 2.57 8.41 17.28
CA THR A 41 2.49 9.83 17.55
C THR A 41 1.52 10.06 18.69
N PHE A 42 1.97 10.75 19.74
CA PHE A 42 1.14 11.04 20.91
C PHE A 42 0.69 12.50 20.91
N LEU A 43 -0.59 12.72 21.16
CA LEU A 43 -1.21 14.04 21.29
C LEU A 43 -1.32 14.37 22.79
N TYR A 44 -0.37 15.15 23.32
CA TYR A 44 -0.38 15.57 24.72
C TYR A 44 -1.36 16.74 24.95
N PRO A 45 -2.40 16.59 25.79
CA PRO A 45 -3.29 17.70 26.10
C PRO A 45 -2.57 18.79 26.90
N LYS A 46 -2.51 20.03 26.41
CA LYS A 46 -1.95 21.15 27.19
C LYS A 46 -2.85 21.54 28.37
N GLU A 47 -4.16 21.43 28.18
CA GLU A 47 -5.16 21.81 29.17
C GLU A 47 -5.14 20.85 30.37
N ASN A 48 -4.93 21.40 31.58
CA ASN A 48 -4.83 20.61 32.80
C ASN A 48 -6.15 19.92 33.18
N THR A 49 -7.28 20.57 32.90
CA THR A 49 -8.63 20.04 33.16
C THR A 49 -8.86 18.72 32.41
N PHE A 50 -8.43 18.64 31.15
CA PHE A 50 -8.60 17.43 30.35
C PHE A 50 -7.70 16.28 30.84
N ARG A 51 -6.46 16.58 31.25
CA ARG A 51 -5.59 15.56 31.88
C ARG A 51 -6.17 15.06 33.21
N LYS A 52 -6.70 15.96 34.05
CA LYS A 52 -7.37 15.60 35.30
C LYS A 52 -8.60 14.74 35.08
N GLU A 53 -9.43 15.06 34.08
CA GLU A 53 -10.58 14.24 33.70
C GLU A 53 -10.15 12.80 33.38
N ILE A 54 -9.08 12.62 32.60
CA ILE A 54 -8.54 11.29 32.28
C ILE A 54 -8.04 10.60 33.55
N ILE A 55 -7.30 11.29 34.43
CA ILE A 55 -6.79 10.74 35.69
C ILE A 55 -7.95 10.29 36.60
N GLU A 56 -8.96 11.13 36.80
CA GLU A 56 -10.13 10.85 37.63
C GLU A 56 -10.89 9.63 37.10
N LYS A 57 -11.15 9.57 35.79
CA LYS A 57 -11.78 8.40 35.16
C LYS A 57 -10.89 7.16 35.25
N ALA A 58 -9.57 7.32 35.11
CA ALA A 58 -8.60 6.24 35.19
C ALA A 58 -8.42 5.69 36.61
N TYR A 59 -8.85 6.37 37.66
CA TYR A 59 -8.87 5.82 39.02
C TYR A 59 -10.29 5.52 39.55
N SER A 60 -11.32 5.91 38.81
CA SER A 60 -12.70 5.53 39.09
C SER A 60 -12.94 4.03 38.83
N ALA A 61 -13.67 3.38 39.75
CA ALA A 61 -14.06 1.98 39.61
C ALA A 61 -15.02 1.75 38.43
N ASN A 62 -15.88 2.74 38.11
CA ASN A 62 -16.96 2.58 37.14
C ASN A 62 -16.65 3.19 35.76
N ASN A 63 -15.65 4.06 35.64
CA ASN A 63 -15.39 4.85 34.42
C ASN A 63 -14.03 4.54 33.77
N ALA A 64 -13.40 3.43 34.16
CA ALA A 64 -12.09 3.02 33.67
C ALA A 64 -12.03 2.87 32.14
N GLU A 65 -13.10 2.37 31.53
CA GLU A 65 -13.20 2.17 30.08
C GLU A 65 -13.25 3.50 29.32
N GLU A 66 -13.95 4.50 29.87
CA GLU A 66 -13.96 5.84 29.29
C GLU A 66 -12.57 6.47 29.31
N ALA A 67 -11.79 6.26 30.37
CA ALA A 67 -10.40 6.71 30.40
C ALA A 67 -9.57 6.03 29.31
N ILE A 68 -9.72 4.71 29.12
CA ILE A 68 -9.06 3.98 28.03
C ILE A 68 -9.45 4.57 26.67
N HIS A 69 -10.73 4.89 26.48
CA HIS A 69 -11.25 5.47 25.25
C HIS A 69 -10.62 6.85 24.97
N LEU A 70 -10.59 7.73 25.97
CA LEU A 70 -9.94 9.04 25.90
C LEU A 70 -8.43 8.92 25.63
N ILE A 71 -7.73 7.99 26.29
CA ILE A 71 -6.29 7.81 26.06
C ILE A 71 -6.02 7.28 24.64
N LYS A 72 -6.84 6.36 24.13
CA LYS A 72 -6.71 5.86 22.75
C LYS A 72 -6.95 6.96 21.71
N SER A 73 -7.83 7.93 21.98
CA SER A 73 -8.05 9.05 21.05
C SER A 73 -6.84 9.99 20.94
N LEU A 74 -5.95 9.99 21.95
CA LEU A 74 -4.70 10.75 21.98
C LEU A 74 -3.53 10.05 21.28
N ILE A 75 -3.72 8.85 20.72
CA ILE A 75 -2.65 8.06 20.10
C ILE A 75 -2.95 7.91 18.62
N ILE A 76 -2.04 8.38 17.77
CA ILE A 76 -2.00 8.08 16.33
C ILE A 76 -0.99 6.93 16.15
N PRO A 77 -1.39 5.74 15.66
CA PRO A 77 -0.50 4.59 15.49
C PRO A 77 0.28 4.66 14.18
N ASP A 78 0.83 5.83 13.89
CA ASP A 78 1.74 6.14 12.80
C ASP A 78 2.75 7.20 13.26
N PHE A 79 3.88 7.31 12.58
CA PHE A 79 4.82 8.41 12.74
C PHE A 79 4.39 9.62 11.90
N VAL A 80 4.02 10.70 12.58
CA VAL A 80 3.63 11.98 11.97
C VAL A 80 4.51 13.04 12.61
N GLY A 81 5.68 13.27 12.01
CA GLY A 81 6.75 14.07 12.60
C GLY A 81 6.68 15.56 12.25
N SER A 82 5.97 15.90 11.18
CA SER A 82 5.86 17.25 10.64
C SER A 82 4.42 17.60 10.25
N PRO A 83 4.08 18.89 10.10
CA PRO A 83 2.77 19.27 9.57
C PRO A 83 2.48 18.74 8.16
N ALA A 84 3.52 18.63 7.32
CA ALA A 84 3.39 18.09 5.96
C ALA A 84 2.94 16.61 5.96
N ASP A 85 3.33 15.83 6.98
CA ASP A 85 2.86 14.46 7.14
C ASP A 85 1.33 14.39 7.33
N PHE A 86 0.71 15.38 7.98
CA PHE A 86 -0.75 15.42 8.14
C PHE A 86 -1.49 15.71 6.84
N LEU A 87 -0.85 16.37 5.85
CA LEU A 87 -1.45 16.63 4.54
C LEU A 87 -1.29 15.45 3.58
N THR A 88 -0.22 14.68 3.74
CA THR A 88 0.15 13.60 2.81
C THR A 88 -0.33 12.23 3.25
N LYS A 89 -0.53 12.02 4.56
CA LYS A 89 -0.98 10.75 5.13
C LYS A 89 -2.45 10.78 5.49
N ASP A 90 -3.11 9.63 5.37
CA ASP A 90 -4.39 9.45 6.06
C ASP A 90 -4.07 9.28 7.56
N VAL A 91 -4.63 10.13 8.40
CA VAL A 91 -4.33 10.15 9.84
C VAL A 91 -5.56 9.79 10.63
N GLY A 92 -5.41 8.86 11.57
CA GLY A 92 -6.44 8.56 12.55
C GLY A 92 -5.87 8.07 13.87
N ASN A 93 -6.71 8.07 14.90
CA ASN A 93 -6.32 7.67 16.24
C ASN A 93 -6.48 6.16 16.47
N LYS A 94 -6.07 5.68 17.66
CA LYS A 94 -6.10 4.26 18.04
C LYS A 94 -7.52 3.74 18.32
N LEU A 95 -8.54 4.59 18.27
CA LEU A 95 -9.94 4.17 18.21
C LEU A 95 -10.34 3.75 16.79
N GLY A 96 -9.48 3.96 15.79
CA GLY A 96 -9.82 3.75 14.39
C GLY A 96 -10.69 4.87 13.84
N ILE A 97 -10.52 6.10 14.35
CA ILE A 97 -11.27 7.27 13.91
C ILE A 97 -10.34 8.18 13.13
N LYS A 98 -10.75 8.55 11.92
CA LYS A 98 -10.06 9.48 11.05
C LYS A 98 -10.06 10.88 11.66
N LEU A 99 -8.94 11.56 11.56
CA LEU A 99 -8.75 12.92 12.06
C LEU A 99 -8.65 13.87 10.86
N PRO A 100 -9.79 14.40 10.36
CA PRO A 100 -9.81 15.24 9.16
C PRO A 100 -9.08 16.56 9.42
N ILE A 101 -8.15 16.89 8.51
CA ILE A 101 -7.31 18.08 8.59
C ILE A 101 -8.00 19.21 7.84
N LYS A 102 -8.19 20.33 8.54
CA LYS A 102 -8.71 21.57 7.95
C LYS A 102 -7.57 22.38 7.34
N ASP A 103 -6.45 22.48 8.06
CA ASP A 103 -5.28 23.27 7.67
C ASP A 103 -4.02 22.75 8.36
N ALA A 104 -2.87 22.83 7.69
CA ALA A 104 -1.57 22.47 8.25
C ALA A 104 -0.51 23.47 7.75
N GLY A 105 -0.09 24.37 8.64
CA GLY A 105 0.99 25.33 8.40
C GLY A 105 2.35 24.82 8.88
N ASP A 106 3.35 25.70 8.97
CA ASP A 106 4.74 25.31 9.26
C ASP A 106 4.97 24.73 10.67
N ASP A 107 4.19 25.15 11.66
CA ASP A 107 4.36 24.73 13.06
C ASP A 107 3.06 24.39 13.78
N LYS A 108 1.96 24.27 13.03
CA LYS A 108 0.62 24.08 13.57
C LYS A 108 -0.27 23.29 12.62
N VAL A 109 -1.12 22.43 13.18
CA VAL A 109 -2.16 21.72 12.44
C VAL A 109 -3.52 21.97 13.09
N ILE A 110 -4.53 22.22 12.26
CA ILE A 110 -5.91 22.50 12.64
C ILE A 110 -6.80 21.42 12.02
N PHE A 111 -7.60 20.78 12.86
CA PHE A 111 -8.54 19.74 12.46
C PHE A 111 -9.93 20.35 12.22
N GLU A 112 -10.77 19.67 11.42
CA GLU A 112 -12.12 20.16 11.12
C GLU A 112 -13.00 20.29 12.37
N ASN A 113 -12.77 19.46 13.39
CA ASN A 113 -13.47 19.52 14.67
C ASN A 113 -12.98 20.67 15.59
N GLY A 114 -12.10 21.53 15.11
CA GLY A 114 -11.55 22.67 15.86
C GLY A 114 -10.42 22.33 16.83
N MET A 115 -9.94 21.07 16.85
CA MET A 115 -8.70 20.72 17.54
C MET A 115 -7.51 21.42 16.87
N GLU A 116 -6.58 21.92 17.68
CA GLU A 116 -5.35 22.55 17.21
C GLU A 116 -4.16 21.92 17.92
N ILE A 117 -3.11 21.57 17.17
CA ILE A 117 -1.89 20.96 17.71
C ILE A 117 -0.64 21.68 17.20
N ILE A 118 0.43 21.62 18.00
CA ILE A 118 1.78 22.10 17.64
C ILE A 118 2.85 21.04 18.00
N PRO A 119 3.99 20.97 17.31
CA PRO A 119 5.05 20.02 17.66
C PRO A 119 5.59 20.27 19.07
N ALA A 120 5.86 19.20 19.83
CA ALA A 120 6.55 19.32 21.11
C ALA A 120 8.05 19.58 20.89
N LYS A 121 8.45 20.86 20.82
CA LYS A 121 9.84 21.29 20.53
C LYS A 121 10.90 20.74 21.50
N ASN A 122 10.50 20.30 22.69
CA ASN A 122 11.37 19.70 23.70
C ASN A 122 11.38 18.16 23.67
N PHE A 123 10.71 17.53 22.70
CA PHE A 123 10.76 16.11 22.46
C PHE A 123 11.66 15.81 21.24
N SER A 124 12.75 15.08 21.49
CA SER A 124 13.65 14.59 20.44
C SER A 124 13.95 13.12 20.73
N PRO A 125 13.44 12.19 19.90
CA PRO A 125 13.71 10.77 20.08
C PRO A 125 15.19 10.47 19.79
N ILE A 126 15.75 9.50 20.52
CA ILE A 126 17.13 9.01 20.30
C ILE A 126 17.07 7.81 19.33
N PRO A 127 18.04 7.63 18.42
CA PRO A 127 18.18 6.41 17.64
C PRO A 127 18.09 5.14 18.50
N PRO A 128 17.42 4.07 18.04
CA PRO A 128 16.86 3.88 16.70
C PRO A 128 15.42 4.44 16.52
N HIS A 129 14.94 5.29 17.45
CA HIS A 129 13.55 5.72 17.50
C HIS A 129 13.26 7.08 16.83
N ASP A 130 14.27 7.75 16.29
CA ASP A 130 14.23 9.10 15.71
C ASP A 130 13.32 9.26 14.47
N GLY A 131 12.86 8.15 13.88
CA GLY A 131 11.84 8.13 12.83
C GLY A 131 10.57 7.34 13.17
N SER A 132 10.33 7.00 14.45
CA SER A 132 9.18 6.17 14.85
C SER A 132 8.37 6.73 16.03
N LEU A 133 8.81 7.81 16.65
CA LEU A 133 8.12 8.46 17.77
C LEU A 133 7.94 9.96 17.48
N ALA A 134 6.74 10.47 17.67
CA ALA A 134 6.48 11.90 17.66
C ALA A 134 5.56 12.31 18.82
N VAL A 135 5.66 13.56 19.25
CA VAL A 135 4.77 14.15 20.25
C VAL A 135 4.30 15.51 19.76
N TRP A 136 2.99 15.71 19.80
CA TRP A 136 2.32 16.97 19.51
C TRP A 136 1.57 17.44 20.74
N ILE A 137 1.45 18.75 20.92
CA ILE A 137 0.75 19.37 22.04
C ILE A 137 -0.57 19.90 21.52
N ILE A 138 -1.69 19.41 22.09
CA ILE A 138 -3.02 19.95 21.81
C ILE A 138 -3.15 21.29 22.52
N THR A 139 -3.19 22.37 21.74
CA THR A 139 -3.33 23.74 22.25
C THR A 139 -4.77 24.16 22.43
N LYS A 140 -5.70 23.53 21.70
CA LYS A 140 -7.14 23.82 21.73
C LYS A 140 -7.94 22.60 21.25
N GLY A 141 -9.16 22.46 21.75
CA GLY A 141 -10.09 21.40 21.35
C GLY A 141 -9.70 20.04 21.90
N ARG A 142 -10.34 18.98 21.39
CA ARG A 142 -10.12 17.59 21.80
C ARG A 142 -10.13 16.67 20.58
N PRO A 143 -9.47 15.50 20.61
CA PRO A 143 -9.58 14.53 19.54
C PRO A 143 -11.01 14.02 19.41
N ALA A 144 -11.43 13.71 18.18
CA ALA A 144 -12.72 13.10 17.93
C ALA A 144 -12.80 11.70 18.59
N LEU A 145 -13.92 11.43 19.27
CA LEU A 145 -14.24 10.14 19.88
C LEU A 145 -15.18 9.30 19.02
N GLU A 146 -15.77 9.92 18.00
CA GLU A 146 -16.62 9.28 16.98
C GLU A 146 -16.33 9.97 15.63
N GLY A 147 -16.51 9.28 14.52
CA GLY A 147 -16.27 9.82 13.19
C GLY A 147 -16.07 8.74 12.12
N GLU A 148 -15.56 9.14 10.96
CA GLU A 148 -15.22 8.21 9.89
C GLU A 148 -14.16 7.19 10.33
N VAL A 149 -14.24 5.97 9.81
CA VAL A 149 -13.33 4.87 10.17
C VAL A 149 -11.96 5.07 9.52
N TYR A 150 -10.91 5.02 10.32
CA TYR A 150 -9.50 5.01 9.91
C TYR A 150 -8.92 3.59 9.89
N LYS A 151 -8.13 3.28 8.86
CA LYS A 151 -7.43 1.99 8.72
C LYS A 151 -5.96 2.15 9.04
N PHE A 152 -5.46 1.35 9.99
CA PHE A 152 -4.06 1.38 10.39
C PHE A 152 -3.12 0.93 9.24
N PRO A 153 -1.95 1.57 9.06
CA PRO A 153 -0.95 1.11 8.10
C PRO A 153 -0.42 -0.27 8.54
N GLN A 154 -0.43 -1.25 7.63
CA GLN A 154 0.05 -2.60 7.91
C GLN A 154 1.15 -3.01 6.92
N TYR A 155 2.38 -3.19 7.40
CA TYR A 155 3.43 -3.82 6.61
C TYR A 155 3.04 -5.26 6.24
N LEU A 156 3.42 -5.69 5.03
CA LEU A 156 3.18 -7.07 4.59
C LEU A 156 3.97 -8.08 5.44
N ILE A 157 5.23 -7.76 5.76
CA ILE A 157 6.07 -8.52 6.67
C ILE A 157 6.26 -7.69 7.95
N PRO A 158 5.94 -8.23 9.14
CA PRO A 158 6.18 -7.53 10.40
C PRO A 158 7.63 -7.07 10.56
N THR A 159 7.85 -5.83 10.99
CA THR A 159 9.20 -5.26 11.12
C THR A 159 10.09 -6.07 12.06
N LYS A 160 9.55 -6.69 13.12
CA LYS A 160 10.30 -7.61 14.00
C LYS A 160 10.93 -8.83 13.29
N GLN A 161 10.38 -9.24 12.15
CA GLN A 161 10.91 -10.37 11.37
C GLN A 161 11.99 -9.89 10.39
N LEU A 162 11.92 -8.63 9.96
CA LEU A 162 12.91 -8.01 9.10
C LEU A 162 14.11 -7.49 9.90
N TYR A 163 13.83 -6.84 11.02
CA TYR A 163 14.78 -6.10 11.83
C TYR A 163 14.64 -6.50 13.31
N GLY A 164 15.75 -6.84 13.94
CA GLY A 164 15.80 -7.24 15.33
C GLY A 164 17.16 -6.92 15.94
N ASP A 165 17.20 -6.70 17.25
CA ASP A 165 18.46 -6.57 17.95
C ASP A 165 19.15 -7.94 18.10
N SER A 166 20.32 -7.95 18.75
CA SER A 166 21.09 -9.17 19.02
C SER A 166 20.31 -10.24 19.82
N SER A 167 19.18 -9.89 20.44
CA SER A 167 18.33 -10.84 21.17
C SER A 167 17.34 -11.57 20.25
N ASN A 168 16.99 -11.00 19.09
CA ASN A 168 16.06 -11.59 18.14
C ASN A 168 16.80 -12.30 17.00
N LYS A 169 17.34 -13.49 17.29
CA LYS A 169 18.10 -14.31 16.32
C LYS A 169 17.28 -14.78 15.10
N SER A 170 15.96 -14.62 15.12
CA SER A 170 15.08 -14.97 13.99
C SER A 170 14.76 -13.78 13.08
N ALA A 171 15.21 -12.56 13.42
CA ALA A 171 15.14 -11.44 12.50
C ALA A 171 16.13 -11.64 11.34
N TRP A 172 15.71 -11.24 10.15
CA TRP A 172 16.53 -11.36 8.94
C TRP A 172 17.78 -10.48 9.01
N ASN A 173 17.65 -9.21 9.40
CA ASN A 173 18.72 -8.23 9.59
C ASN A 173 19.72 -8.13 8.41
N ASP A 174 19.31 -8.59 7.22
CA ASP A 174 20.18 -8.72 6.04
C ASP A 174 21.43 -9.60 6.27
N LEU A 175 21.44 -10.46 7.31
CA LEU A 175 22.68 -11.08 7.83
C LEU A 175 23.22 -12.26 7.01
N ASN A 176 22.56 -12.69 5.92
CA ASN A 176 22.88 -13.97 5.25
C ASN A 176 22.89 -13.94 3.71
N TYR A 177 22.89 -12.76 3.07
CA TYR A 177 23.00 -12.74 1.61
C TYR A 177 24.46 -12.88 1.17
N ASN A 178 24.91 -14.12 0.95
CA ASN A 178 26.28 -14.42 0.50
C ASN A 178 26.47 -14.33 -1.02
N GLY A 179 25.50 -13.80 -1.79
CA GLY A 179 25.62 -13.55 -3.23
C GLY A 179 26.06 -14.76 -4.07
N ASN A 180 25.77 -15.98 -3.63
CA ASN A 180 26.22 -17.19 -4.34
C ASN A 180 25.53 -17.28 -5.71
N HIS A 181 26.26 -17.79 -6.72
CA HIS A 181 25.81 -17.96 -8.11
C HIS A 181 24.52 -18.79 -8.33
N ASN A 182 23.88 -19.29 -7.27
CA ASN A 182 22.62 -20.06 -7.32
C ASN A 182 21.39 -19.23 -6.93
N ASP A 183 21.46 -17.90 -6.84
CA ASP A 183 20.33 -17.09 -6.38
C ASP A 183 19.10 -17.17 -7.28
N MET A 184 19.29 -17.23 -8.60
CA MET A 184 18.19 -17.45 -9.53
C MET A 184 17.55 -18.83 -9.34
N ASP A 185 18.36 -19.88 -9.16
CA ASP A 185 17.85 -21.22 -8.89
C ASP A 185 17.12 -21.29 -7.55
N ASN A 186 17.64 -20.64 -6.51
CA ASN A 186 16.99 -20.53 -5.21
C ASN A 186 15.64 -19.81 -5.32
N PHE A 187 15.60 -18.71 -6.08
CA PHE A 187 14.38 -17.96 -6.36
C PHE A 187 13.36 -18.82 -7.12
N LEU A 188 13.75 -19.46 -8.22
CA LEU A 188 12.87 -20.35 -9.00
C LEU A 188 12.40 -21.56 -8.17
N ASN A 189 13.27 -22.14 -7.35
CA ASN A 189 12.95 -23.24 -6.45
C ASN A 189 11.93 -22.84 -5.37
N TYR A 190 11.85 -21.56 -5.00
CA TYR A 190 10.79 -21.07 -4.11
C TYR A 190 9.40 -21.24 -4.76
N PHE A 191 9.25 -20.85 -6.03
CA PHE A 191 7.99 -20.98 -6.76
C PHE A 191 7.59 -22.44 -7.00
N LYS A 192 8.56 -23.32 -7.21
CA LYS A 192 8.31 -24.77 -7.35
C LYS A 192 7.72 -25.41 -6.09
N LYS A 193 7.89 -24.79 -4.91
CA LYS A 193 7.33 -25.28 -3.66
C LYS A 193 5.88 -24.86 -3.43
N ILE A 194 5.35 -23.92 -4.20
CA ILE A 194 4.00 -23.38 -3.99
C ILE A 194 2.93 -24.48 -4.10
N PRO A 195 2.93 -25.35 -5.13
CA PRO A 195 2.05 -26.51 -5.13
C PRO A 195 2.40 -27.43 -3.95
N GLY A 196 1.41 -27.73 -3.11
CA GLY A 196 1.61 -28.61 -1.96
C GLY A 196 2.25 -27.95 -0.73
N MET A 197 2.43 -26.62 -0.71
CA MET A 197 2.66 -25.90 0.55
C MET A 197 1.48 -26.16 1.49
N THR A 198 1.72 -26.92 2.55
CA THR A 198 0.72 -27.13 3.59
C THR A 198 0.69 -25.86 4.45
N SER A 199 -0.50 -25.29 4.65
CA SER A 199 -0.71 -24.23 5.63
C SER A 199 -0.57 -24.84 7.03
N ILE A 200 0.67 -25.03 7.48
CA ILE A 200 0.95 -25.39 8.87
C ILE A 200 0.73 -24.13 9.70
N SER A 201 -0.52 -23.89 10.12
CA SER A 201 -0.75 -23.08 11.31
C SER A 201 0.08 -23.67 12.43
N ALA A 202 1.04 -22.91 12.94
CA ALA A 202 2.01 -23.32 13.95
C ALA A 202 1.43 -23.41 15.37
N THR A 203 0.11 -23.43 15.54
CA THR A 203 -0.51 -23.43 16.86
C THR A 203 -1.79 -24.28 16.84
N ASP A 204 -1.62 -25.59 17.06
CA ASP A 204 -2.46 -26.45 17.91
C ASP A 204 -2.37 -27.92 17.43
N PRO A 205 -1.64 -28.79 18.15
CA PRO A 205 -1.56 -30.22 17.82
C PRO A 205 -2.88 -30.98 17.99
N ASN A 206 -3.91 -30.39 18.62
CA ASN A 206 -5.18 -31.05 18.89
C ASN A 206 -6.28 -30.77 17.85
N PHE A 207 -6.06 -29.90 16.86
CA PHE A 207 -7.00 -29.67 15.76
C PHE A 207 -6.72 -30.62 14.58
N SER A 208 -7.12 -31.87 14.77
CA SER A 208 -7.20 -32.89 13.73
C SER A 208 -8.57 -32.85 13.06
N LEU A 209 -8.58 -32.87 11.72
CA LEU A 209 -9.71 -33.01 10.77
C LEU A 209 -10.25 -31.68 10.20
N ASN A 210 -10.04 -31.52 8.88
CA ASN A 210 -10.54 -30.46 7.99
C ASN A 210 -9.81 -29.11 8.04
N LYS A 211 -8.46 -29.10 7.96
CA LYS A 211 -7.75 -27.89 7.54
C LYS A 211 -8.13 -27.58 6.09
N ILE A 212 -9.01 -26.60 5.91
CA ILE A 212 -9.34 -26.07 4.58
C ILE A 212 -8.05 -25.53 3.99
N GLN A 213 -7.52 -26.21 2.97
CA GLN A 213 -6.29 -25.79 2.33
C GLN A 213 -6.61 -24.67 1.32
N PRO A 214 -5.83 -23.58 1.32
CA PRO A 214 -5.98 -22.51 0.35
C PRO A 214 -5.84 -23.00 -1.09
N LYS A 215 -6.73 -22.52 -1.96
CA LYS A 215 -6.80 -22.93 -3.38
C LYS A 215 -5.55 -22.57 -4.17
N ILE A 216 -4.83 -21.53 -3.76
CA ILE A 216 -3.52 -21.18 -4.34
C ILE A 216 -2.48 -22.31 -4.24
N PHE A 217 -2.60 -23.23 -3.28
CA PHE A 217 -1.66 -24.36 -3.10
C PHE A 217 -2.15 -25.69 -3.67
N GLN A 218 -3.46 -25.80 -3.97
CA GLN A 218 -4.09 -27.05 -4.42
C GLN A 218 -4.46 -27.02 -5.91
N ASP A 219 -5.16 -25.97 -6.31
CA ASP A 219 -5.98 -25.94 -7.53
C ASP A 219 -5.62 -24.72 -8.38
N ILE A 220 -4.32 -24.47 -8.54
CA ILE A 220 -3.81 -23.24 -9.16
C ILE A 220 -4.29 -23.06 -10.61
N GLU A 221 -4.45 -24.14 -11.36
CA GLU A 221 -4.97 -24.11 -12.74
C GLU A 221 -6.47 -23.78 -12.81
N VAL A 222 -7.26 -24.26 -11.84
CA VAL A 222 -8.66 -23.85 -11.70
C VAL A 222 -8.72 -22.37 -11.38
N LEU A 223 -7.86 -21.89 -10.48
CA LEU A 223 -7.80 -20.48 -10.11
C LEU A 223 -7.42 -19.58 -11.30
N LYS A 224 -6.45 -19.99 -12.15
CA LYS A 224 -6.16 -19.31 -13.42
C LYS A 224 -7.38 -19.21 -14.32
N THR A 225 -8.13 -20.30 -14.43
CA THR A 225 -9.33 -20.36 -15.25
C THR A 225 -10.39 -19.38 -14.74
N GLN A 226 -10.61 -19.31 -13.42
CA GLN A 226 -11.51 -18.33 -12.81
C GLN A 226 -11.06 -16.89 -13.07
N ILE A 227 -9.77 -16.59 -12.93
CA ILE A 227 -9.21 -15.27 -13.25
C ILE A 227 -9.42 -14.93 -14.73
N GLN A 228 -9.23 -15.90 -15.64
CA GLN A 228 -9.44 -15.68 -17.07
C GLN A 228 -10.92 -15.40 -17.41
N VAL A 229 -11.85 -16.08 -16.74
CA VAL A 229 -13.29 -15.78 -16.88
C VAL A 229 -13.58 -14.35 -16.45
N ILE A 230 -13.05 -13.91 -15.30
CA ILE A 230 -13.20 -12.52 -14.82
C ILE A 230 -12.60 -11.53 -15.82
N ARG A 231 -11.41 -11.82 -16.38
CA ARG A 231 -10.79 -10.96 -17.40
C ARG A 231 -11.70 -10.81 -18.62
N GLN A 232 -12.24 -11.92 -19.12
CA GLN A 232 -13.12 -11.90 -20.29
C GLN A 232 -14.39 -11.10 -19.99
N GLU A 233 -15.01 -11.32 -18.82
CA GLU A 233 -16.18 -10.58 -18.36
C GLU A 233 -15.95 -9.06 -18.30
N LEU A 234 -14.77 -8.62 -17.82
CA LEU A 234 -14.41 -7.21 -17.74
C LEU A 234 -14.06 -6.60 -19.11
N LEU A 235 -13.51 -7.38 -20.03
CA LEU A 235 -13.05 -6.89 -21.34
C LEU A 235 -14.14 -6.87 -22.41
N ASP A 236 -15.12 -7.76 -22.31
CA ASP A 236 -16.32 -7.78 -23.16
C ASP A 236 -17.31 -6.66 -22.81
N GLU A 237 -17.06 -5.93 -21.71
CA GLU A 237 -17.92 -4.85 -21.26
C GLU A 237 -17.91 -3.65 -22.22
N THR A 238 -19.11 -3.14 -22.47
CA THR A 238 -19.33 -1.97 -23.32
C THR A 238 -19.37 -0.67 -22.54
N ASP A 239 -19.78 -0.70 -21.26
CA ASP A 239 -19.74 0.47 -20.39
C ASP A 239 -18.34 0.67 -19.78
N LEU A 240 -17.54 1.44 -20.50
CA LEU A 240 -16.17 1.76 -20.13
C LEU A 240 -16.08 2.67 -18.89
N ALA A 241 -17.16 3.37 -18.52
CA ALA A 241 -17.17 4.26 -17.37
C ALA A 241 -17.22 3.49 -16.03
N ASP A 242 -17.81 2.30 -16.03
CA ASP A 242 -17.93 1.46 -14.83
C ASP A 242 -16.78 0.46 -14.65
N LEU A 243 -15.98 0.24 -15.70
CA LEU A 243 -14.85 -0.70 -15.70
C LEU A 243 -13.90 -0.56 -14.47
N PRO A 244 -13.50 0.66 -14.04
CA PRO A 244 -12.66 0.85 -12.86
C PRO A 244 -13.31 0.34 -11.56
N LYS A 245 -14.61 0.59 -11.41
CA LYS A 245 -15.39 0.21 -10.23
C LYS A 245 -15.52 -1.30 -10.14
N ARG A 246 -15.78 -1.95 -11.26
CA ARG A 246 -15.86 -3.43 -11.33
C ARG A 246 -14.52 -4.10 -11.06
N VAL A 247 -13.42 -3.56 -11.60
CA VAL A 247 -12.08 -4.04 -11.24
C VAL A 247 -11.89 -3.95 -9.71
N LYS A 248 -12.17 -2.80 -9.11
CA LYS A 248 -12.10 -2.63 -7.65
C LYS A 248 -13.00 -3.62 -6.90
N SER A 249 -14.21 -3.87 -7.38
CA SER A 249 -15.14 -4.77 -6.69
C SER A 249 -14.64 -6.21 -6.63
N TYR A 250 -13.97 -6.75 -7.66
CA TYR A 250 -13.36 -8.08 -7.58
C TYR A 250 -12.26 -8.17 -6.52
N TYR A 251 -11.43 -7.13 -6.39
CA TYR A 251 -10.39 -7.10 -5.38
C TYR A 251 -10.94 -6.94 -3.97
N LEU A 252 -11.99 -6.13 -3.79
CA LEU A 252 -12.68 -5.99 -2.51
C LEU A 252 -13.41 -7.27 -2.13
N ASP A 253 -14.09 -7.93 -3.07
CA ASP A 253 -14.74 -9.22 -2.84
C ASP A 253 -13.71 -10.28 -2.45
N LEU A 254 -12.58 -10.36 -3.15
CA LEU A 254 -11.46 -11.23 -2.78
C LEU A 254 -10.95 -10.94 -1.37
N ALA A 255 -10.71 -9.67 -1.02
CA ALA A 255 -10.21 -9.31 0.31
C ALA A 255 -11.24 -9.63 1.43
N ASN A 256 -12.53 -9.44 1.15
CA ASN A 256 -13.60 -9.60 2.14
C ASN A 256 -14.03 -11.06 2.32
N THR A 257 -14.07 -11.83 1.24
CA THR A 257 -14.61 -13.20 1.24
C THR A 257 -13.52 -14.27 1.13
N ASN A 258 -12.31 -13.88 0.74
CA ASN A 258 -11.21 -14.77 0.36
C ASN A 258 -11.63 -15.76 -0.75
N LYS A 259 -12.51 -15.32 -1.67
CA LYS A 259 -13.03 -16.13 -2.78
C LYS A 259 -12.95 -15.35 -4.09
N LEU A 260 -12.93 -16.06 -5.20
CA LEU A 260 -13.17 -15.54 -6.54
C LEU A 260 -14.27 -16.36 -7.19
N MET A 261 -15.36 -15.72 -7.63
CA MET A 261 -16.51 -16.42 -8.24
C MET A 261 -17.05 -17.58 -7.36
N GLY A 262 -17.06 -17.38 -6.03
CA GLY A 262 -17.43 -18.41 -5.05
C GLY A 262 -16.38 -19.50 -4.79
N PHE A 263 -15.29 -19.54 -5.56
CA PHE A 263 -14.18 -20.45 -5.38
C PHE A 263 -13.21 -19.94 -4.31
N GLY A 264 -13.00 -20.71 -3.24
CA GLY A 264 -12.03 -20.40 -2.18
C GLY A 264 -12.08 -21.38 -1.00
N PRO A 265 -11.36 -21.09 0.10
CA PRO A 265 -10.54 -19.89 0.31
C PRO A 265 -9.34 -19.82 -0.64
N ILE A 266 -9.05 -18.66 -1.22
CA ILE A 266 -7.93 -18.50 -2.16
C ILE A 266 -6.60 -18.52 -1.44
N TYR A 267 -6.47 -17.67 -0.42
CA TYR A 267 -5.25 -17.49 0.36
C TYR A 267 -5.37 -18.11 1.76
N PRO A 268 -4.24 -18.36 2.46
CA PRO A 268 -4.26 -18.50 3.90
C PRO A 268 -4.89 -17.26 4.57
N ASP A 269 -5.58 -17.43 5.69
CA ASP A 269 -6.22 -16.32 6.41
C ASP A 269 -5.24 -15.21 6.77
N SER A 270 -4.01 -15.57 7.16
CA SER A 270 -2.95 -14.59 7.46
C SER A 270 -2.58 -13.72 6.25
N THR A 271 -2.59 -14.30 5.06
CA THR A 271 -2.33 -13.57 3.81
C THR A 271 -3.53 -12.71 3.45
N ASN A 272 -4.75 -13.24 3.56
CA ASN A 272 -5.96 -12.46 3.27
C ASN A 272 -6.07 -11.24 4.21
N GLN A 273 -5.81 -11.42 5.50
CA GLN A 273 -5.78 -10.34 6.49
C GLN A 273 -4.72 -9.29 6.13
N ALA A 274 -3.50 -9.72 5.76
CA ALA A 274 -2.42 -8.83 5.39
C ALA A 274 -2.66 -8.07 4.07
N LEU A 275 -3.63 -8.52 3.26
CA LEU A 275 -4.06 -7.95 1.97
C LEU A 275 -5.42 -7.21 2.06
N SER A 276 -5.89 -6.90 3.27
CA SER A 276 -7.19 -6.25 3.48
C SER A 276 -7.40 -4.95 2.67
N GLY A 277 -8.65 -4.68 2.33
CA GLY A 277 -9.03 -3.52 1.51
C GLY A 277 -8.51 -3.61 0.08
N LEU A 278 -7.97 -2.50 -0.45
CA LEU A 278 -7.45 -2.42 -1.82
C LEU A 278 -5.94 -2.70 -1.93
N LYS A 279 -5.30 -3.18 -0.86
CA LYS A 279 -3.85 -3.41 -0.85
C LYS A 279 -3.40 -4.38 -1.94
N LYS A 280 -4.18 -5.43 -2.21
CA LYS A 280 -3.86 -6.38 -3.29
C LYS A 280 -3.94 -5.74 -4.68
N LEU A 281 -4.92 -4.87 -4.93
CA LEU A 281 -5.02 -4.12 -6.19
C LEU A 281 -3.84 -3.17 -6.34
N TRP A 282 -3.50 -2.44 -5.28
CA TRP A 282 -2.32 -1.57 -5.26
C TRP A 282 -1.03 -2.33 -5.58
N GLN A 283 -0.83 -3.52 -5.00
CA GLN A 283 0.33 -4.36 -5.30
C GLN A 283 0.35 -4.88 -6.75
N ASP A 284 -0.80 -5.23 -7.31
CA ASP A 284 -0.91 -5.77 -8.67
C ASP A 284 -0.71 -4.68 -9.73
N GLU A 285 -1.26 -3.49 -9.51
CA GLU A 285 -1.02 -2.32 -10.36
C GLU A 285 0.45 -1.90 -10.29
N PHE A 286 1.02 -1.87 -9.09
CA PHE A 286 2.46 -1.67 -8.89
C PHE A 286 3.30 -2.66 -9.72
N ARG A 287 2.98 -3.97 -9.64
CA ARG A 287 3.68 -5.00 -10.42
C ARG A 287 3.59 -4.72 -11.92
N TYR A 288 2.41 -4.34 -12.41
CA TYR A 288 2.18 -4.01 -13.81
C TYR A 288 3.04 -2.82 -14.27
N VAL A 289 2.98 -1.70 -13.56
CA VAL A 289 3.74 -0.49 -13.89
C VAL A 289 5.24 -0.76 -13.85
N MET A 290 5.72 -1.40 -12.77
CA MET A 290 7.13 -1.70 -12.59
C MET A 290 7.66 -2.70 -13.60
N TYR A 291 6.89 -3.73 -13.93
CA TYR A 291 7.25 -4.69 -14.98
C TYR A 291 7.54 -3.97 -16.29
N HIS A 292 6.63 -3.11 -16.74
CA HIS A 292 6.80 -2.41 -17.99
C HIS A 292 7.89 -1.33 -17.94
N ALA A 293 8.05 -0.63 -16.81
CA ALA A 293 9.15 0.31 -16.62
C ALA A 293 10.51 -0.37 -16.70
N LEU A 294 10.67 -1.51 -16.00
CA LEU A 294 11.92 -2.28 -16.01
C LEU A 294 12.20 -2.95 -17.36
N GLN A 295 11.17 -3.47 -18.05
CA GLN A 295 11.31 -4.00 -19.42
C GLN A 295 11.67 -2.91 -20.44
N GLY A 296 11.21 -1.68 -20.20
CA GLY A 296 11.51 -0.52 -21.03
C GLY A 296 12.93 0.03 -20.87
N MET A 297 13.63 -0.32 -19.78
CA MET A 297 15.04 0.01 -19.60
C MET A 297 15.86 -0.73 -20.66
N ARG A 298 16.23 0.00 -21.72
CA ARG A 298 17.02 -0.57 -22.80
C ARG A 298 18.45 -0.80 -22.31
N GLN A 299 19.06 -1.90 -22.75
CA GLN A 299 20.47 -2.21 -22.46
C GLN A 299 21.46 -1.23 -23.14
N ASP A 300 20.99 -0.34 -24.03
CA ASP A 300 21.82 0.55 -24.84
C ASP A 300 21.99 1.98 -24.29
N LYS A 301 21.23 2.38 -23.25
CA LYS A 301 21.40 3.67 -22.54
C LYS A 301 22.13 3.48 -21.22
N GLN A 302 22.74 4.56 -20.70
CA GLN A 302 23.31 4.52 -19.35
C GLN A 302 22.19 4.15 -18.36
N PRO A 303 22.30 3.01 -17.66
CA PRO A 303 21.23 2.47 -16.82
C PRO A 303 20.79 3.40 -15.67
N ASN A 304 21.59 4.42 -15.35
CA ASN A 304 21.47 5.17 -14.12
C ASN A 304 20.32 6.20 -14.14
N GLU A 305 20.02 6.84 -15.29
CA GLU A 305 18.96 7.86 -15.35
C GLU A 305 17.56 7.23 -15.34
N ASP A 306 17.30 6.27 -16.22
CA ASP A 306 16.02 5.56 -16.28
C ASP A 306 15.72 4.83 -14.95
N PHE A 307 16.74 4.25 -14.32
CA PHE A 307 16.57 3.62 -13.02
C PHE A 307 16.31 4.64 -11.89
N ALA A 308 16.99 5.79 -11.89
CA ALA A 308 16.74 6.84 -10.90
C ALA A 308 15.29 7.36 -10.99
N ASP A 309 14.76 7.55 -12.19
CA ASP A 309 13.37 7.97 -12.41
C ASP A 309 12.38 6.92 -11.89
N ILE A 310 12.67 5.63 -12.10
CA ILE A 310 11.89 4.53 -11.52
C ILE A 310 11.91 4.59 -9.98
N ILE A 311 13.08 4.75 -9.37
CA ILE A 311 13.19 4.87 -7.91
C ILE A 311 12.44 6.08 -7.37
N GLN A 312 12.50 7.21 -8.08
CA GLN A 312 11.78 8.42 -7.67
C GLN A 312 10.26 8.21 -7.77
N CYS A 313 9.79 7.59 -8.86
CA CYS A 313 8.39 7.21 -9.03
C CYS A 313 7.88 6.33 -7.88
N LEU A 314 8.67 5.33 -7.47
CA LEU A 314 8.35 4.48 -6.30
C LEU A 314 8.17 5.28 -5.01
N ARG A 315 9.08 6.22 -4.75
CA ARG A 315 9.09 7.04 -3.52
C ARG A 315 7.95 8.05 -3.47
N ASP A 316 7.47 8.50 -4.61
CA ASP A 316 6.49 9.58 -4.66
C ASP A 316 5.06 9.06 -4.83
N LEU A 317 4.87 7.94 -5.54
CA LEU A 317 3.54 7.48 -5.96
C LEU A 317 3.11 6.16 -5.33
N TRP A 318 4.06 5.27 -5.02
CA TRP A 318 3.77 3.93 -4.46
C TRP A 318 4.42 3.76 -3.09
N THR A 319 4.13 4.69 -2.18
CA THR A 319 4.68 4.66 -0.81
C THR A 319 4.08 3.57 0.07
N GLY A 320 2.86 3.12 -0.26
CA GLY A 320 2.09 2.18 0.55
C GLY A 320 1.47 2.80 1.80
N ASN A 321 1.38 4.12 1.86
CA ASN A 321 0.79 4.87 2.97
C ASN A 321 -0.75 4.93 2.83
N ASN A 322 -1.25 5.05 1.60
CA ASN A 322 -2.69 5.01 1.32
C ASN A 322 -2.96 4.29 -0.01
N TYR A 323 -3.26 3.00 0.07
CA TYR A 323 -3.46 2.17 -1.11
C TYR A 323 -4.55 2.68 -2.06
N GLU A 324 -5.64 3.25 -1.54
CA GLU A 324 -6.77 3.69 -2.37
C GLU A 324 -6.44 4.94 -3.18
N SER A 325 -5.75 5.91 -2.57
CA SER A 325 -5.34 7.14 -3.28
C SER A 325 -4.13 6.92 -4.18
N GLU A 326 -3.28 5.94 -3.87
CA GLU A 326 -2.08 5.59 -4.65
C GLU A 326 -2.37 4.68 -5.85
N ILE A 327 -3.53 4.02 -5.88
CA ILE A 327 -4.02 3.34 -7.08
C ILE A 327 -4.37 4.40 -8.13
N ILE A 328 -3.87 4.24 -9.35
CA ILE A 328 -4.02 5.23 -10.42
C ILE A 328 -5.01 4.73 -11.47
N LEU A 329 -4.83 3.51 -11.99
CA LEU A 329 -5.60 3.00 -13.14
C LEU A 329 -7.10 2.87 -12.84
N THR A 330 -7.46 2.57 -11.58
CA THR A 330 -8.86 2.36 -11.18
C THR A 330 -9.44 3.49 -10.33
N ASN A 331 -8.71 4.58 -10.14
CA ASN A 331 -9.15 5.68 -9.29
C ASN A 331 -9.94 6.72 -10.09
N GLU A 332 -11.24 6.78 -9.80
CA GLU A 332 -12.22 7.64 -10.48
C GLU A 332 -11.85 9.13 -10.44
N LYS A 333 -11.16 9.58 -9.38
CA LYS A 333 -10.71 10.96 -9.30
C LYS A 333 -9.71 11.28 -10.41
N TYR A 334 -8.77 10.37 -10.68
CA TYR A 334 -7.80 10.58 -11.75
C TYR A 334 -8.45 10.48 -13.13
N GLN A 335 -9.36 9.53 -13.34
CA GLN A 335 -10.02 9.38 -14.64
C GLN A 335 -10.86 10.58 -15.07
N ASN A 336 -11.44 11.31 -14.10
CA ASN A 336 -12.20 12.53 -14.37
C ASN A 336 -11.33 13.79 -14.50
N LEU A 337 -10.09 13.74 -14.04
CA LEU A 337 -9.16 14.89 -14.02
C LEU A 337 -8.09 14.82 -15.11
N THR A 338 -7.87 13.66 -15.73
CA THR A 338 -6.84 13.51 -16.75
C THR A 338 -7.26 14.11 -18.08
N ILE A 339 -6.30 14.76 -18.74
CA ILE A 339 -6.47 15.34 -20.07
C ILE A 339 -6.63 14.23 -21.14
N GLN A 340 -6.34 12.97 -20.79
CA GLN A 340 -6.34 11.83 -21.71
C GLN A 340 -7.09 10.59 -21.15
N PRO A 341 -8.40 10.67 -20.85
CA PRO A 341 -9.15 9.55 -20.26
C PRO A 341 -9.10 8.25 -21.09
N ARG A 342 -8.97 8.38 -22.42
CA ARG A 342 -8.84 7.23 -23.34
C ARG A 342 -7.55 6.44 -23.10
N GLN A 343 -6.44 7.09 -22.77
CA GLN A 343 -5.16 6.40 -22.56
C GLN A 343 -5.13 5.66 -21.21
N ASP A 344 -5.73 6.25 -20.18
CA ASP A 344 -5.84 5.63 -18.86
C ASP A 344 -6.74 4.40 -18.94
N LEU A 345 -7.85 4.50 -19.65
CA LEU A 345 -8.74 3.38 -19.91
C LEU A 345 -8.06 2.26 -20.72
N MET A 346 -7.27 2.61 -21.74
CA MET A 346 -6.48 1.62 -22.49
C MET A 346 -5.46 0.94 -21.58
N SER A 347 -4.79 1.70 -20.71
CA SER A 347 -3.84 1.16 -19.73
C SER A 347 -4.52 0.23 -18.73
N LEU A 348 -5.74 0.57 -18.29
CA LEU A 348 -6.56 -0.31 -17.45
C LEU A 348 -6.92 -1.61 -18.19
N LYS A 349 -7.31 -1.55 -19.46
CA LYS A 349 -7.56 -2.78 -20.27
C LYS A 349 -6.30 -3.63 -20.43
N MET A 350 -5.15 -3.02 -20.68
CA MET A 350 -3.87 -3.74 -20.75
C MET A 350 -3.49 -4.35 -19.40
N PHE A 351 -3.76 -3.66 -18.29
CA PHE A 351 -3.59 -4.22 -16.95
C PHE A 351 -4.47 -5.45 -16.75
N ILE A 352 -5.78 -5.38 -17.06
CA ILE A 352 -6.73 -6.50 -16.96
C ILE A 352 -6.27 -7.69 -17.80
N GLN A 353 -5.83 -7.45 -19.04
CA GLN A 353 -5.30 -8.50 -19.91
C GLN A 353 -4.02 -9.14 -19.39
N SER A 354 -3.26 -8.45 -18.53
CA SER A 354 -1.98 -8.93 -18.04
C SER A 354 -2.08 -10.02 -16.98
N SER A 355 -0.98 -10.78 -16.83
CA SER A 355 -0.78 -11.72 -15.73
C SER A 355 -0.68 -11.05 -14.35
N ASN A 356 -0.52 -9.72 -14.30
CA ASN A 356 -0.53 -8.96 -13.05
C ASN A 356 -1.94 -8.72 -12.51
N PHE A 357 -2.98 -8.75 -13.36
CA PHE A 357 -4.37 -8.67 -12.90
C PHE A 357 -4.75 -9.94 -12.12
N LEU A 358 -5.25 -9.73 -10.90
CA LEU A 358 -5.49 -10.73 -9.87
C LEU A 358 -4.28 -11.68 -9.71
N TYR A 359 -3.07 -11.12 -9.67
CA TYR A 359 -1.83 -11.90 -9.68
C TYR A 359 -1.84 -12.99 -8.61
N ILE A 360 -1.42 -14.18 -9.01
CA ILE A 360 -1.06 -15.29 -8.13
C ILE A 360 0.29 -15.85 -8.59
N PRO A 361 1.15 -16.28 -7.66
CA PRO A 361 2.46 -16.82 -7.99
C PRO A 361 2.33 -18.22 -8.58
N PHE A 362 3.03 -18.49 -9.69
CA PHE A 362 2.99 -19.77 -10.39
C PHE A 362 4.32 -20.51 -10.32
N PRO A 363 4.31 -21.85 -10.16
CA PRO A 363 5.52 -22.64 -10.34
C PRO A 363 6.00 -22.49 -11.80
N PRO A 364 7.31 -22.34 -12.03
CA PRO A 364 7.85 -22.37 -13.39
C PRO A 364 7.55 -23.74 -14.01
N ASN A 365 7.12 -23.75 -15.28
CA ASN A 365 6.83 -25.00 -16.00
C ASN A 365 8.10 -25.87 -16.07
N ASP A 366 8.07 -27.07 -15.47
CA ASP A 366 9.13 -28.09 -15.59
C ASP A 366 9.12 -28.75 -16.99
N LYS A 367 8.98 -27.97 -18.07
CA LYS A 367 9.18 -28.49 -19.43
C LYS A 367 10.68 -28.82 -19.59
N LYS A 368 11.04 -30.03 -19.16
CA LYS A 368 12.30 -30.72 -19.47
C LYS A 368 12.32 -31.01 -20.98
N GLY A 369 12.73 -30.06 -21.79
CA GLY A 369 12.88 -30.29 -23.23
C GLY A 369 13.17 -29.02 -24.00
N GLY A 370 14.41 -28.89 -24.46
CA GLY A 370 14.99 -27.79 -25.24
C GLY A 370 14.03 -26.95 -26.09
N SER A 371 13.88 -25.70 -25.69
CA SER A 371 13.87 -24.49 -26.51
C SER A 371 13.72 -23.30 -25.55
N GLN A 372 14.27 -22.14 -25.88
CA GLN A 372 14.26 -20.91 -25.06
C GLN A 372 12.84 -20.31 -24.80
N THR A 373 11.77 -21.09 -24.95
CA THR A 373 10.37 -20.64 -24.91
C THR A 373 9.75 -20.57 -23.51
N SER A 374 10.48 -20.90 -22.43
CA SER A 374 9.91 -20.83 -21.07
C SER A 374 9.81 -19.42 -20.50
N GLN A 375 10.58 -18.46 -21.05
CA GLN A 375 10.44 -17.04 -20.72
C GLN A 375 9.33 -16.39 -21.54
N ASP A 376 9.10 -16.91 -22.76
CA ASP A 376 8.07 -16.44 -23.68
C ASP A 376 6.64 -16.75 -23.22
N ASP A 377 6.36 -17.88 -22.55
CA ASP A 377 5.00 -18.19 -22.06
C ASP A 377 4.46 -17.16 -21.02
N MET A 378 5.32 -16.38 -20.34
CA MET A 378 4.93 -15.25 -19.48
C MET A 378 4.92 -13.89 -20.21
N ILE A 379 5.65 -13.77 -21.32
CA ILE A 379 5.88 -12.53 -22.06
C ILE A 379 4.93 -12.41 -23.28
N ASP A 380 4.62 -13.51 -23.95
CA ASP A 380 3.89 -13.56 -25.22
C ASP A 380 2.39 -13.34 -25.09
N HIS A 381 1.76 -13.61 -23.94
CA HIS A 381 0.32 -13.33 -23.82
C HIS A 381 0.01 -11.82 -23.86
N ASN A 382 0.94 -10.98 -23.39
CA ASN A 382 0.79 -9.51 -23.41
C ASN A 382 1.24 -8.89 -24.74
N LEU A 383 2.33 -9.40 -25.34
CA LEU A 383 2.81 -8.97 -26.65
C LEU A 383 1.91 -9.46 -27.79
N GLY A 384 1.35 -10.67 -27.65
CA GLY A 384 0.38 -11.24 -28.59
C GLY A 384 -0.94 -10.47 -28.61
N ALA A 385 -1.44 -10.02 -27.46
CA ALA A 385 -2.63 -9.15 -27.40
C ALA A 385 -2.36 -7.77 -28.04
N LEU A 386 -1.18 -7.17 -27.79
CA LEU A 386 -0.79 -5.91 -28.41
C LEU A 386 -0.61 -6.02 -29.93
N LYS A 387 0.00 -7.13 -30.41
CA LYS A 387 0.18 -7.43 -31.85
C LYS A 387 -1.14 -7.79 -32.54
N THR A 388 -2.03 -8.53 -31.86
CA THR A 388 -3.37 -8.89 -32.38
C THR A 388 -4.27 -7.67 -32.45
N PHE A 389 -4.14 -6.74 -31.49
CA PHE A 389 -4.81 -5.44 -31.53
C PHE A 389 -4.27 -4.53 -32.65
N GLN A 390 -2.95 -4.52 -32.88
CA GLN A 390 -2.34 -3.83 -34.02
C GLN A 390 -2.79 -4.43 -35.36
N ALA A 391 -2.86 -5.76 -35.47
CA ALA A 391 -3.29 -6.47 -36.67
C ALA A 391 -4.81 -6.38 -36.94
N SER A 392 -5.65 -6.30 -35.90
CA SER A 392 -7.09 -6.11 -36.06
C SER A 392 -7.49 -4.71 -36.55
N HIS A 393 -6.55 -3.75 -36.50
CA HIS A 393 -6.70 -2.40 -37.07
C HIS A 393 -6.10 -2.25 -38.48
N GLU A 394 -5.51 -3.31 -39.04
CA GLU A 394 -5.03 -3.36 -40.43
C GLU A 394 -6.04 -3.99 -41.41
N SER A 395 -7.20 -4.47 -40.93
CA SER A 395 -8.26 -5.01 -41.78
C SER A 395 -9.30 -3.93 -42.13
N PRO A 396 -9.54 -3.63 -43.43
CA PRO A 396 -10.46 -2.59 -43.84
C PRO A 396 -11.90 -3.14 -43.90
N SER A 397 -12.56 -3.27 -42.76
CA SER A 397 -14.03 -3.32 -42.75
C SER A 397 -14.61 -3.00 -41.37
N GLN A 398 -15.43 -1.95 -41.37
CA GLN A 398 -16.27 -1.40 -40.29
C GLN A 398 -15.60 -0.33 -39.43
N GLU A 399 -15.80 0.89 -39.90
CA GLU A 399 -15.56 2.17 -39.22
C GLU A 399 -16.39 2.26 -37.93
N GLU A 400 -15.68 2.30 -36.80
CA GLU A 400 -15.98 3.30 -35.77
C GLU A 400 -14.83 4.31 -35.77
N THR A 401 -15.18 5.58 -35.98
CA THR A 401 -14.29 6.65 -36.42
C THR A 401 -13.28 7.07 -35.34
N LEU A 402 -12.14 6.37 -35.25
CA LEU A 402 -10.88 6.98 -34.84
C LEU A 402 -10.36 7.78 -36.03
N SER A 403 -10.22 9.11 -35.89
CA SER A 403 -9.69 9.92 -36.99
C SER A 403 -8.29 9.43 -37.35
N LYS A 404 -8.03 9.25 -38.66
CA LYS A 404 -6.70 8.92 -39.18
C LYS A 404 -5.62 9.89 -38.68
N GLU A 405 -6.01 11.11 -38.32
CA GLU A 405 -5.16 12.09 -37.64
C GLU A 405 -4.71 11.62 -36.26
N CYS A 406 -5.58 11.04 -35.43
CA CYS A 406 -5.22 10.54 -34.09
C CYS A 406 -4.22 9.37 -34.14
N VAL A 407 -4.42 8.43 -35.08
CA VAL A 407 -3.50 7.30 -35.28
C VAL A 407 -2.15 7.80 -35.82
N ASN A 408 -2.17 8.75 -36.75
CA ASN A 408 -0.96 9.38 -37.27
C ASN A 408 -0.24 10.23 -36.21
N GLU A 409 -0.97 10.92 -35.33
CA GLU A 409 -0.39 11.68 -34.21
C GLU A 409 0.27 10.74 -33.19
N ILE A 410 -0.36 9.61 -32.87
CA ILE A 410 0.22 8.58 -31.99
C ILE A 410 1.45 7.96 -32.64
N GLN A 411 1.40 7.60 -33.92
CA GLN A 411 2.56 7.05 -34.65
C GLN A 411 3.69 8.08 -34.80
N GLN A 412 3.39 9.34 -35.11
CA GLN A 412 4.37 10.41 -35.16
C GLN A 412 4.96 10.71 -33.78
N TYR A 413 4.15 10.66 -32.72
CA TYR A 413 4.60 10.83 -31.33
C TYR A 413 5.49 9.68 -30.87
N ILE A 414 5.16 8.43 -31.19
CA ILE A 414 5.99 7.24 -30.92
C ILE A 414 7.31 7.29 -31.72
N THR A 415 7.25 7.73 -32.98
CA THR A 415 8.42 7.84 -33.86
C THR A 415 9.34 8.98 -33.44
N LYS A 416 8.77 10.08 -32.91
CA LYS A 416 9.48 11.28 -32.46
C LYS A 416 9.98 11.19 -31.01
N ASN A 417 9.30 10.42 -30.15
CA ASN A 417 9.64 10.21 -28.74
C ASN A 417 9.90 8.72 -28.47
N LYS A 418 11.07 8.23 -28.90
CA LYS A 418 11.53 6.82 -28.78
C LYS A 418 11.77 6.37 -27.31
N THR A 419 10.88 6.67 -26.38
CA THR A 419 11.04 6.43 -24.94
C THR A 419 9.71 5.99 -24.33
N LEU A 420 9.62 4.73 -23.93
CA LEU A 420 8.55 4.07 -23.15
C LEU A 420 7.14 3.98 -23.77
N PRO A 421 6.34 2.94 -23.40
CA PRO A 421 4.97 2.75 -23.91
C PRO A 421 4.04 3.94 -23.57
N PRO A 422 3.05 4.28 -24.42
CA PRO A 422 2.19 5.46 -24.27
C PRO A 422 1.49 5.60 -22.91
N GLY A 423 1.03 4.49 -22.31
CA GLY A 423 0.36 4.51 -21.01
C GLY A 423 1.27 4.77 -19.81
N ILE A 424 2.56 4.44 -19.92
CA ILE A 424 3.56 4.79 -18.89
C ILE A 424 4.00 6.23 -19.09
N LEU A 425 4.19 6.66 -20.34
CA LEU A 425 4.46 8.06 -20.64
C LEU A 425 3.33 8.97 -20.16
N SER A 426 2.04 8.59 -20.28
CA SER A 426 0.94 9.39 -19.75
C SER A 426 0.98 9.44 -18.22
N LEU A 427 1.24 8.33 -17.52
CA LEU A 427 1.41 8.29 -16.07
C LEU A 427 2.60 9.14 -15.58
N PHE A 428 3.71 9.15 -16.32
CA PHE A 428 4.89 9.99 -16.02
C PHE A 428 4.68 11.47 -16.44
N PHE A 429 4.01 11.76 -17.56
CA PHE A 429 3.74 13.12 -18.06
C PHE A 429 2.63 13.83 -17.29
N VAL A 430 1.53 13.14 -16.99
CA VAL A 430 0.44 13.65 -16.13
C VAL A 430 1.06 14.06 -14.79
N ASN A 431 1.99 13.27 -14.23
CA ASN A 431 2.69 13.65 -13.01
C ASN A 431 3.62 14.85 -13.16
N LYS A 432 4.39 14.94 -14.25
CA LYS A 432 5.25 16.10 -14.52
C LYS A 432 4.45 17.40 -14.70
N LEU A 433 3.25 17.31 -15.30
CA LEU A 433 2.30 18.42 -15.45
C LEU A 433 1.60 18.77 -14.13
N CYS A 434 1.15 17.78 -13.34
CA CYS A 434 0.56 18.01 -12.02
C CYS A 434 1.56 18.70 -11.06
N ARG A 435 2.86 18.36 -11.11
CA ARG A 435 3.89 19.09 -10.34
C ARG A 435 4.02 20.56 -10.74
N SER A 436 3.89 20.88 -12.03
CA SER A 436 3.95 22.27 -12.51
C SER A 436 2.70 23.12 -12.21
N HIS A 437 1.63 22.51 -11.70
CA HIS A 437 0.37 23.18 -11.37
C HIS A 437 0.03 23.18 -9.87
N PHE A 438 0.82 22.50 -9.04
CA PHE A 438 0.65 22.47 -7.58
C PHE A 438 1.82 23.05 -6.78
N GLU A 439 2.85 23.61 -7.44
CA GLU A 439 3.74 24.57 -6.78
C GLU A 439 3.07 25.96 -6.76
N PRO A 440 2.83 26.56 -5.58
CA PRO A 440 2.49 27.96 -5.52
C PRO A 440 3.71 28.78 -5.96
N ARG A 441 3.50 29.71 -6.90
CA ARG A 441 4.44 30.83 -7.10
C ARG A 441 4.46 31.75 -5.89
#